data_AF-A0A2V6TBP7-F1
#
_entry.id   AF-A0A2V6TBP7-F1
#
_cell.length_a   1.000
_cell.length_b   1.000
_cell.length_c   1.000
_cell.angle_alpha   90.00
_cell.angle_beta   90.00
_cell.angle_gamma   90.00
#
_symmetry.space_group_name_H-M   'P 1'
#
loop_
_entity.id
_entity.type
_entity.pdbx_description
1 polymer ?
#
loop_
_entity_poly.entity_id
_entity_poly.type
_entity_poly.pdbx_seq_one_letter_code
_entity_poly.pdbx_strand_id
1 'polypeptide(L)'
;NQLAHHLQALGVHPDVPVGICVDRSLEMIVGLLGILKAGGAYVPLDPTYPRPRLGFMLEDTRAPVLVTQARLRATLPQDGARVVCLDADWPTIARERETPPVSPVTPEHL
;
A
#
# COMPACT_ATOMS: atom_id res chain seq x y z
N ASN A 1 10.50 -0.99 7.70
CA ASN A 1 9.87 -0.40 8.91
C ASN A 1 9.35 1.00 8.61
N GLN A 2 10.18 1.85 8.00
CA GLN A 2 9.79 3.21 7.60
C GLN A 2 8.49 3.27 6.78
N LEU A 3 8.36 2.46 5.72
CA LEU A 3 7.10 2.36 4.98
C LEU A 3 5.91 1.97 5.87
N ALA A 4 6.10 1.09 6.85
CA ALA A 4 5.01 0.69 7.73
C ALA A 4 4.55 1.83 8.64
N HIS A 5 5.48 2.59 9.22
CA HIS A 5 5.15 3.82 9.98
C HIS A 5 4.43 4.84 9.09
N HIS A 6 4.90 5.03 7.86
CA HIS A 6 4.25 5.91 6.90
C HIS A 6 2.81 5.48 6.61
N LEU A 7 2.59 4.18 6.37
CA LEU A 7 1.25 3.63 6.14
C LEU A 7 0.35 3.74 7.38
N GLN A 8 0.89 3.53 8.60
CA GLN A 8 0.14 3.76 9.84
C GLN A 8 -0.29 5.22 9.99
N ALA A 9 0.59 6.17 9.67
CA ALA A 9 0.25 7.60 9.65
C ALA A 9 -0.84 7.94 8.62
N LEU A 10 -0.95 7.15 7.55
CA LEU A 10 -2.02 7.26 6.56
C LEU A 10 -3.32 6.54 6.97
N GLY A 11 -3.35 5.86 8.13
CA GLY A 11 -4.52 5.20 8.69
C GLY A 11 -4.56 3.69 8.49
N VAL A 12 -3.48 3.06 8.04
CA VAL A 12 -3.40 1.59 7.93
C VAL A 12 -3.24 0.96 9.32
N HIS A 13 -4.12 0.02 9.63
CA HIS A 13 -4.16 -0.76 10.87
C HIS A 13 -4.77 -2.15 10.57
N PRO A 14 -4.94 -3.06 11.56
CA PRO A 14 -5.60 -4.34 11.35
C PRO A 14 -6.94 -4.19 10.62
N ASP A 15 -7.24 -5.16 9.76
CA ASP A 15 -8.42 -5.21 8.88
C ASP A 15 -8.53 -4.10 7.83
N VAL A 16 -7.55 -3.19 7.72
CA VAL A 16 -7.54 -2.20 6.65
C VAL A 16 -6.92 -2.79 5.38
N PRO A 17 -7.68 -2.90 4.27
CA PRO A 17 -7.13 -3.33 3.00
C PRO A 17 -6.27 -2.23 2.38
N VAL A 18 -5.11 -2.61 1.85
CA VAL A 18 -4.20 -1.74 1.12
C VAL A 18 -4.03 -2.30 -0.27
N GLY A 19 -4.48 -1.55 -1.28
CA GLY A 19 -4.22 -1.92 -2.67
C GLY A 19 -2.72 -1.88 -2.95
N ILE A 20 -2.20 -2.87 -3.67
CA ILE A 20 -0.81 -2.86 -4.13
C ILE A 20 -0.76 -3.19 -5.62
N CYS A 21 -0.28 -2.23 -6.42
CA CYS A 21 -0.08 -2.37 -7.86
C CYS A 21 1.35 -2.00 -8.22
N VAL A 22 2.22 -3.00 -8.31
CA VAL A 22 3.66 -2.84 -8.52
C VAL A 22 4.16 -3.94 -9.43
N ASP A 23 5.17 -3.65 -10.24
CA ASP A 23 5.87 -4.68 -10.99
C ASP A 23 6.78 -5.51 -10.09
N ARG A 24 7.13 -6.72 -10.54
CA ARG A 24 8.07 -7.60 -9.84
C ARG A 24 9.44 -6.92 -9.69
N SER A 25 9.79 -6.60 -8.45
CA SER A 25 10.92 -5.74 -8.10
C SER A 25 11.24 -5.84 -6.60
N LEU A 26 12.30 -5.16 -6.13
CA LEU A 26 12.57 -5.07 -4.70
C LEU A 26 11.49 -4.26 -3.98
N GLU A 27 11.00 -3.22 -4.63
CA GLU A 27 9.92 -2.35 -4.18
C GLU A 27 8.66 -3.18 -3.87
N MET A 28 8.37 -4.22 -4.66
CA MET A 28 7.26 -5.14 -4.36
C MET A 28 7.42 -5.79 -2.97
N ILE A 29 8.59 -6.32 -2.66
CA ILE A 29 8.86 -6.95 -1.36
C ILE A 29 8.80 -5.91 -0.24
N VAL A 30 9.36 -4.72 -0.47
CA VAL A 30 9.27 -3.60 0.48
C VAL A 30 7.81 -3.22 0.74
N GLY A 31 7.00 -3.10 -0.32
CA GLY A 31 5.58 -2.79 -0.27
C GLY A 31 4.79 -3.80 0.55
N LEU A 32 4.91 -5.08 0.22
CA LEU A 32 4.24 -6.18 0.94
C LEU A 32 4.64 -6.20 2.41
N LEU A 33 5.94 -6.18 2.72
CA LEU A 33 6.40 -6.17 4.10
C LEU A 33 6.00 -4.90 4.85
N GLY A 34 5.97 -3.75 4.17
CA GLY A 34 5.51 -2.49 4.74
C GLY A 34 4.05 -2.55 5.16
N ILE A 35 3.18 -3.06 4.29
CA ILE A 35 1.74 -3.25 4.56
C ILE A 35 1.54 -4.19 5.75
N LEU A 36 2.16 -5.38 5.70
CA LEU A 36 2.00 -6.38 6.76
C LEU A 36 2.54 -5.88 8.11
N LYS A 37 3.66 -5.14 8.10
CA LYS A 37 4.20 -4.55 9.34
C LYS A 37 3.37 -3.38 9.86
N ALA A 38 2.64 -2.67 9.01
CA ALA A 38 1.69 -1.65 9.44
C ALA A 38 0.45 -2.29 10.11
N GLY A 39 0.23 -3.58 9.87
CA GLY A 39 -0.93 -4.35 10.32
C GLY A 39 -2.03 -4.46 9.26
N GLY A 40 -1.85 -3.90 8.06
CA GLY A 40 -2.84 -3.96 7.00
C GLY A 40 -2.83 -5.28 6.24
N ALA A 41 -3.90 -5.53 5.48
CA ALA A 41 -4.02 -6.64 4.54
C ALA A 41 -3.77 -6.13 3.12
N TYR A 42 -2.90 -6.76 2.34
CA TYR A 42 -2.66 -6.32 0.97
C TYR A 42 -3.70 -6.91 0.00
N VAL A 43 -4.14 -6.08 -0.96
CA VAL A 43 -4.97 -6.50 -2.10
C VAL A 43 -4.14 -6.36 -3.37
N PRO A 44 -3.74 -7.45 -4.02
CA PRO A 44 -2.94 -7.38 -5.23
C PRO A 44 -3.77 -6.88 -6.42
N LEU A 45 -3.19 -5.94 -7.17
CA LEU A 45 -3.75 -5.38 -8.40
C LEU A 45 -2.77 -5.61 -9.55
N ASP A 46 -3.23 -6.26 -10.60
CA ASP A 46 -2.41 -6.53 -11.78
C ASP A 46 -2.38 -5.30 -12.71
N PRO A 47 -1.21 -4.67 -12.95
CA PRO A 47 -1.12 -3.49 -13.81
C PRO A 47 -1.49 -3.77 -15.28
N THR A 48 -1.58 -5.04 -15.70
CA THR A 48 -2.03 -5.42 -17.04
C THR A 48 -3.54 -5.31 -17.22
N TYR A 49 -4.30 -5.16 -16.12
CA TYR A 49 -5.74 -4.98 -16.19
C TYR A 49 -6.09 -3.57 -16.68
N PRO A 50 -7.17 -3.43 -17.46
CA PRO A 50 -7.59 -2.12 -17.93
C PRO A 50 -8.01 -1.23 -16.77
N ARG A 51 -7.77 0.08 -16.88
CA ARG A 51 -8.04 1.07 -15.81
C ARG A 51 -9.44 0.97 -15.18
N PRO A 52 -10.55 0.77 -15.92
CA PRO A 52 -11.88 0.59 -15.32
C PRO A 52 -11.98 -0.64 -14.40
N ARG A 53 -11.29 -1.74 -14.74
CA ARG A 53 -11.25 -2.96 -13.91
C ARG A 53 -10.52 -2.72 -12.61
N LEU A 54 -9.40 -1.98 -12.66
CA LEU A 54 -8.65 -1.57 -11.48
C LEU A 54 -9.46 -0.61 -10.59
N GLY A 55 -10.20 0.31 -11.20
CA GLY A 55 -11.16 1.19 -10.51
C GLY A 55 -12.18 0.42 -9.71
N PHE A 56 -12.90 -0.49 -10.38
CA PHE A 56 -13.88 -1.33 -9.72
C PHE A 56 -13.29 -2.13 -8.54
N MET A 57 -12.09 -2.70 -8.69
CA MET A 57 -11.44 -3.46 -7.61
C MET A 57 -11.09 -2.58 -6.40
N LEU A 58 -10.59 -1.37 -6.64
CA LEU A 58 -10.29 -0.41 -5.56
C LEU A 58 -11.55 0.06 -4.85
N GLU A 59 -12.62 0.34 -5.60
CA GLU A 59 -13.91 0.73 -5.04
C GLU A 59 -14.55 -0.40 -4.21
N ASP A 60 -14.54 -1.63 -4.72
CA ASP A 60 -15.12 -2.81 -4.06
C ASP A 60 -14.38 -3.13 -2.75
N THR A 61 -13.06 -3.04 -2.76
CA THR A 61 -12.22 -3.27 -1.57
C THR A 61 -12.25 -2.12 -0.58
N ARG A 62 -12.70 -0.93 -1.00
CA ARG A 62 -12.70 0.30 -0.20
C ARG A 62 -11.32 0.60 0.42
N ALA A 63 -10.25 0.20 -0.26
CA ALA A 63 -8.89 0.39 0.22
C ALA A 63 -8.58 1.90 0.32
N PRO A 64 -8.34 2.46 1.52
CA PRO A 64 -8.07 3.89 1.66
C PRO A 64 -6.67 4.28 1.17
N VAL A 65 -5.79 3.31 0.94
CA VAL A 65 -4.42 3.49 0.48
C VAL A 65 -4.11 2.55 -0.68
N LEU A 66 -3.42 3.08 -1.68
CA LEU A 66 -2.88 2.34 -2.82
C LEU A 66 -1.37 2.53 -2.90
N VAL A 67 -0.62 1.43 -2.78
CA VAL A 67 0.84 1.40 -2.95
C VAL A 67 1.17 1.05 -4.39
N THR A 68 2.01 1.86 -5.04
CA THR A 68 2.39 1.68 -6.45
C THR A 68 3.80 2.21 -6.78
N GLN A 69 4.14 2.26 -8.05
CA GLN A 69 5.35 2.89 -8.61
C GLN A 69 4.93 4.08 -9.48
N ALA A 70 5.76 5.11 -9.58
CA ALA A 70 5.45 6.35 -10.29
C ALA A 70 5.05 6.09 -11.76
N ARG A 71 5.71 5.13 -12.42
CA ARG A 71 5.42 4.74 -13.80
C ARG A 71 4.02 4.13 -14.00
N LEU A 72 3.47 3.49 -12.97
CA LEU A 72 2.14 2.85 -13.01
C LEU A 72 1.03 3.83 -12.60
N ARG A 73 1.38 4.97 -11.99
CA ARG A 73 0.40 5.93 -11.49
C ARG A 73 -0.58 6.39 -12.58
N ALA A 74 -0.11 6.63 -13.81
CA ALA A 74 -0.96 7.09 -14.90
C ALA A 74 -2.01 6.04 -15.36
N THR A 75 -1.76 4.74 -15.12
CA THR A 75 -2.70 3.67 -15.50
C THR A 75 -3.73 3.39 -14.42
N LEU A 76 -3.54 3.94 -13.22
CA LEU A 76 -4.37 3.68 -12.05
C LEU A 76 -5.50 4.71 -11.89
N PRO A 77 -6.62 4.31 -11.29
CA PRO A 77 -7.62 5.26 -10.76
C PRO A 77 -6.93 6.16 -9.73
N GLN A 78 -7.14 7.48 -9.83
CA GLN A 78 -6.54 8.45 -8.90
C GLN A 78 -7.53 8.93 -7.83
N ASP A 79 -8.79 8.50 -7.94
CA ASP A 79 -9.88 8.93 -7.08
C ASP A 79 -10.13 7.88 -5.98
N GLY A 80 -10.44 8.33 -4.77
CA GLY A 80 -10.92 7.46 -3.68
C GLY A 80 -9.85 6.83 -2.77
N ALA A 81 -8.59 6.73 -3.19
CA ALA A 81 -7.50 6.20 -2.36
C ALA A 81 -6.29 7.16 -2.30
N ARG A 82 -5.60 7.18 -1.17
CA ARG A 82 -4.30 7.87 -1.05
C ARG A 82 -3.23 7.03 -1.75
N VAL A 83 -2.64 7.58 -2.81
CA VAL A 83 -1.61 6.88 -3.59
C VAL A 83 -0.23 7.13 -2.98
N VAL A 84 0.50 6.04 -2.71
CA VAL A 84 1.90 6.04 -2.26
C VAL A 84 2.77 5.40 -3.34
N CYS A 85 3.64 6.18 -3.96
CA CYS A 85 4.63 5.72 -4.93
C CYS A 85 5.93 5.33 -4.23
N LEU A 86 6.27 4.05 -4.21
CA LEU A 86 7.44 3.53 -3.48
C LEU A 86 8.77 4.11 -3.94
N ASP A 87 8.86 4.49 -5.21
CA ASP A 87 10.04 5.06 -5.87
C ASP A 87 10.08 6.59 -5.75
N ALA A 88 8.95 7.27 -5.95
CA ALA A 88 8.89 8.73 -5.92
C ALA A 88 8.75 9.32 -4.50
N ASP A 89 8.01 8.65 -3.60
CA ASP A 89 7.73 9.16 -2.26
C ASP A 89 8.78 8.71 -1.22
N TRP A 90 9.79 7.94 -1.65
CA TRP A 90 10.83 7.43 -0.77
C TRP A 90 11.54 8.51 0.07
N PRO A 91 11.87 9.72 -0.45
CA PRO A 91 12.47 10.78 0.37
C PRO A 91 11.61 11.20 1.57
N THR A 92 10.30 11.06 1.49
CA THR A 92 9.37 11.30 2.61
C THR A 92 9.30 10.08 3.52
N ILE A 93 9.13 8.89 2.94
CA ILE A 93 9.07 7.62 3.68
C ILE A 93 10.34 7.41 4.52
N ALA A 94 11.51 7.72 3.97
CA ALA A 94 12.81 7.57 4.64
C ALA A 94 13.01 8.49 5.85
N ARG A 95 12.10 9.44 6.10
CA ARG A 95 12.12 10.27 7.32
C ARG A 95 11.44 9.60 8.50
N GLU A 96 10.68 8.53 8.26
CA GLU A 96 10.06 7.73 9.30
C GLU A 96 11.09 6.94 10.10
N ARG A 97 10.64 6.42 11.24
CA ARG A 97 11.46 5.62 12.15
C ARG A 97 11.89 4.28 11.51
N GLU A 98 13.14 3.91 11.73
CA GLU A 98 13.66 2.60 11.31
C GLU A 98 13.34 1.46 12.28
N THR A 99 12.95 1.79 13.52
CA THR A 99 12.55 0.79 14.52
C THR A 99 11.29 0.04 14.07
N PRO A 100 11.12 -1.25 14.44
CA PRO A 100 9.89 -1.96 14.14
C PRO A 100 8.66 -1.19 14.63
N PRO A 101 7.62 -1.00 13.80
CA PRO A 101 6.37 -0.43 14.27
C PRO A 101 5.73 -1.36 15.30
N VAL A 102 4.92 -0.79 16.19
CA VAL A 102 4.04 -1.59 17.03
C VAL A 102 2.96 -2.15 16.10
N SER A 103 2.94 -3.47 15.92
CA SER A 103 1.87 -4.13 15.18
C SER A 103 0.63 -4.17 16.06
N PRO A 104 -0.53 -3.61 15.63
CA PRO A 104 -1.77 -3.74 16.38
C PRO A 104 -2.46 -5.09 16.13
N VAL A 105 -1.89 -5.95 15.27
CA VAL A 105 -2.48 -7.25 14.90
C VAL A 105 -2.45 -8.20 16.08
N THR A 106 -3.63 -8.59 16.54
CA THR A 106 -3.89 -9.66 17.51
C THR A 106 -4.43 -10.92 16.79
N PRO A 107 -4.48 -12.09 17.46
CA PRO A 107 -4.97 -13.34 16.86
C PRO A 107 -6.40 -13.31 16.31
N GLU A 108 -7.23 -12.34 16.73
CA GLU A 108 -8.61 -12.20 16.24
C GLU A 108 -8.71 -11.58 14.83
N HIS A 109 -7.59 -11.12 14.26
CA HIS A 109 -7.49 -10.56 12.91
C HIS A 109 -6.93 -11.57 11.88
N LEU A 110 -6.81 -12.86 12.24
CA LEU A 110 -6.25 -13.93 11.39
C LEU A 110 -7.32 -14.93 10.93
#